data_AF-A0AAV1VTC0-F1
#
_entry.id   AF-A0AAV1VTC0-F1
#
_cell.length_a   1.000
_cell.length_b   1.000
_cell.length_c   1.000
_cell.angle_alpha   90.00
_cell.angle_beta   90.00
_cell.angle_gamma   90.00
#
_symmetry.space_group_name_H-M   'P 1'
#
loop_
_entity.id
_entity.type
_entity.pdbx_description
1 polymer ?
#
loop_
_entity_poly.entity_id
_entity_poly.type
_entity_poly.pdbx_seq_one_letter_code
_entity_poly.pdbx_strand_id
1 'polypeptide(L)'
;MAKRVESFGRVGSLRQSFLEKGKERFLKKENADFGLNNVDGDNNVANLSLLDALSYRVVRFRNGLQEFVSKLYEMGRNDPRKVMFAGKAGLSLAIVSLFIFIKEEQLSKYSIWAILTVVVVFEFSIGATLNKGFNRALGTVCAGVLALGIAELSVFVGGALDELIIDLHKLVVKNFNGVATSLEGCVNGYLKCVEYERVPSKILLYQASDDPLYRGYRTAVQSSSQEETLVDFALWEPPHGPYKKFNYPWKSYIKVSGALRHCAFMVMAMHGCILSEIQPESKVYESASSLSLATFTSLLIEFVARLQNLVHEFQDLSEKANFKDPYDQSVLR
;
A
#
# COMPACT_ATOMS: atom_id res chain seq x y z
N MET A 1 -2.15 -29.63 -91.87
CA MET A 1 -1.14 -30.20 -90.93
C MET A 1 -1.89 -30.53 -89.63
N ALA A 2 -1.80 -31.72 -89.02
CA ALA A 2 -0.63 -32.40 -88.41
C ALA A 2 -0.06 -31.58 -87.23
N LYS A 3 0.26 -32.09 -86.02
CA LYS A 3 0.39 -33.44 -85.39
C LYS A 3 0.37 -33.21 -83.83
N ARG A 4 0.27 -34.14 -82.85
CA ARG A 4 0.08 -35.61 -82.68
C ARG A 4 -0.43 -35.81 -81.20
N VAL A 5 -1.66 -36.29 -80.92
CA VAL A 5 -2.07 -37.69 -80.57
C VAL A 5 -1.58 -38.22 -79.20
N GLU A 6 -2.48 -38.92 -78.47
CA GLU A 6 -2.27 -39.83 -77.30
C GLU A 6 -1.82 -39.21 -75.94
N SER A 7 -2.02 -39.84 -74.77
CA SER A 7 -2.58 -41.17 -74.41
C SER A 7 -3.38 -41.15 -73.09
N PHE A 8 -4.36 -42.06 -72.94
CA PHE A 8 -5.17 -42.24 -71.72
C PHE A 8 -4.48 -43.21 -70.72
N GLY A 9 -3.52 -42.68 -69.94
CA GLY A 9 -2.53 -43.45 -69.16
C GLY A 9 -2.98 -44.02 -67.80
N ARG A 10 -3.88 -45.02 -67.80
CA ARG A 10 -4.07 -46.08 -66.76
C ARG A 10 -3.53 -45.79 -65.34
N VAL A 11 -4.33 -45.15 -64.47
CA VAL A 11 -4.03 -45.03 -63.03
C VAL A 11 -4.25 -46.37 -62.32
N GLY A 12 -3.21 -47.21 -62.27
CA GLY A 12 -3.27 -48.51 -61.60
C GLY A 12 -1.91 -49.18 -61.41
N SER A 13 -1.30 -49.02 -60.24
CA SER A 13 -0.12 -49.79 -59.80
C SER A 13 0.13 -49.63 -58.28
N LEU A 14 0.19 -48.39 -57.78
CA LEU A 14 0.71 -48.06 -56.44
C LEU A 14 0.05 -48.81 -55.27
N ARG A 15 -1.24 -49.16 -55.34
CA ARG A 15 -1.93 -49.90 -54.25
C ARG A 15 -1.47 -51.35 -54.08
N GLN A 16 -0.95 -52.02 -55.12
CA GLN A 16 -0.46 -53.40 -54.99
C GLN A 16 0.89 -53.44 -54.27
N SER A 17 1.84 -52.59 -54.69
CA SER A 17 3.19 -52.49 -54.12
C SER A 17 3.21 -52.35 -52.58
N PHE A 18 2.28 -51.58 -52.01
CA PHE A 18 2.19 -51.39 -50.55
C PHE A 18 1.50 -52.54 -49.81
N LEU A 19 0.57 -53.26 -50.45
CA LEU A 19 -0.10 -54.43 -49.85
C LEU A 19 0.83 -55.65 -49.78
N GLU A 20 1.62 -55.87 -50.84
CA GLU A 20 2.55 -56.98 -50.96
C GLU A 20 3.68 -56.89 -49.93
N LYS A 21 4.34 -55.71 -49.83
CA LYS A 21 5.32 -55.38 -48.77
C LYS A 21 4.73 -55.31 -47.36
N GLY A 22 3.41 -55.40 -47.20
CA GLY A 22 2.75 -55.68 -45.93
C GLY A 22 2.74 -57.18 -45.65
N LYS A 23 2.13 -57.96 -46.54
CA LYS A 23 1.85 -59.40 -46.36
C LYS A 23 3.11 -60.23 -46.09
N GLU A 24 4.22 -59.97 -46.79
CA GLU A 24 5.49 -60.68 -46.57
C GLU A 24 6.05 -60.51 -45.14
N ARG A 25 5.82 -59.34 -44.51
CA ARG A 25 6.31 -59.05 -43.15
C ARG A 25 5.42 -59.61 -42.03
N PHE A 26 4.17 -59.97 -42.33
CA PHE A 26 3.34 -60.72 -41.40
C PHE A 26 3.70 -62.21 -41.42
N LEU A 27 3.76 -62.84 -42.60
CA LEU A 27 4.10 -64.27 -42.73
C LEU A 27 5.49 -64.61 -42.18
N LYS A 28 6.47 -63.71 -42.31
CA LYS A 28 7.82 -63.91 -41.74
C LYS A 28 7.89 -63.74 -40.21
N LYS A 29 6.82 -63.28 -39.56
CA LYS A 29 6.74 -63.14 -38.09
C LYS A 29 5.98 -64.30 -37.44
N GLU A 30 5.01 -64.88 -38.14
CA GLU A 30 4.16 -65.97 -37.63
C GLU A 30 4.95 -67.27 -37.40
N ASN A 31 5.89 -67.60 -38.30
CA ASN A 31 6.74 -68.79 -38.20
C ASN A 31 7.86 -68.72 -37.14
N ALA A 32 7.88 -67.73 -36.25
CA ALA A 32 8.98 -67.51 -35.29
C ALA A 32 8.67 -67.92 -33.83
N ASP A 33 7.39 -68.01 -33.43
CA ASP A 33 6.99 -68.17 -32.03
C ASP A 33 6.49 -69.59 -31.66
N PHE A 34 6.61 -70.59 -32.54
CA PHE A 34 6.23 -71.99 -32.24
C PHE A 34 7.46 -72.90 -32.09
N GLY A 35 8.07 -72.88 -30.90
CA GLY A 35 9.33 -73.60 -30.65
C GLY A 35 9.72 -73.70 -29.18
N LEU A 36 8.77 -74.06 -28.30
CA LEU A 36 8.99 -74.12 -26.85
C LEU A 36 8.83 -75.56 -26.33
N ASN A 37 9.91 -76.34 -26.41
CA ASN A 37 10.01 -77.66 -25.81
C ASN A 37 10.78 -77.60 -24.47
N ASN A 38 10.26 -78.32 -23.49
CA ASN A 38 10.69 -78.49 -22.10
C ASN A 38 12.22 -78.52 -21.83
N VAL A 39 12.63 -77.98 -20.68
CA VAL A 39 13.16 -78.75 -19.52
C VAL A 39 13.24 -77.84 -18.28
N ASP A 40 13.22 -78.44 -17.09
CA ASP A 40 13.09 -77.82 -15.76
C ASP A 40 14.28 -76.92 -15.33
N GLY A 41 14.02 -75.91 -14.49
CA GLY A 41 15.06 -75.23 -13.70
C GLY A 41 14.78 -73.78 -13.25
N ASP A 42 14.75 -73.56 -11.94
CA ASP A 42 14.86 -72.28 -11.19
C ASP A 42 13.96 -71.07 -11.58
N ASN A 43 13.04 -70.73 -10.68
CA ASN A 43 12.11 -69.59 -10.78
C ASN A 43 12.77 -68.20 -10.67
N ASN A 44 14.03 -68.12 -10.21
CA ASN A 44 14.71 -66.83 -10.01
C ASN A 44 15.29 -66.26 -11.33
N VAL A 45 15.79 -67.13 -12.23
CA VAL A 45 16.37 -66.71 -13.52
C VAL A 45 15.30 -66.15 -14.47
N ALA A 46 14.10 -66.72 -14.46
CA ALA A 46 12.99 -66.29 -15.33
C ALA A 46 12.47 -64.87 -15.04
N ASN A 47 12.51 -64.43 -13.78
CA ASN A 47 12.10 -63.07 -13.42
C ASN A 47 13.11 -62.02 -13.90
N LEU A 48 14.41 -62.32 -13.84
CA LEU A 48 15.45 -61.42 -14.33
C LEU A 48 15.34 -61.19 -15.84
N SER A 49 15.13 -62.26 -16.62
CA SER A 49 15.01 -62.14 -18.09
C SER A 49 13.71 -61.45 -18.53
N LEU A 50 12.60 -61.60 -17.80
CA LEU A 50 11.38 -60.83 -18.06
C LEU A 50 11.53 -59.35 -17.72
N LEU A 51 12.19 -59.02 -16.61
CA LEU A 51 12.48 -57.64 -16.24
C LEU A 51 13.48 -56.98 -17.20
N ASP A 52 14.49 -57.70 -17.69
CA ASP A 52 15.38 -57.20 -18.74
C ASP A 52 14.66 -57.03 -20.09
N ALA A 53 13.75 -57.94 -20.46
CA ALA A 53 12.92 -57.79 -21.66
C ALA A 53 11.96 -56.58 -21.57
N LEU A 54 11.40 -56.31 -20.40
CA LEU A 54 10.59 -55.12 -20.13
C LEU A 54 11.44 -53.85 -20.08
N SER A 55 12.58 -53.87 -19.40
CA SER A 55 13.56 -52.78 -19.35
C SER A 55 14.02 -52.40 -20.75
N TYR A 56 14.39 -53.37 -21.59
CA TYR A 56 14.78 -53.15 -22.97
C TYR A 56 13.64 -52.57 -23.83
N ARG A 57 12.39 -53.02 -23.63
CA ARG A 57 11.20 -52.40 -24.26
C ARG A 57 11.00 -50.95 -23.81
N VAL A 58 11.13 -50.66 -22.51
CA VAL A 58 10.98 -49.31 -21.93
C VAL A 58 12.09 -48.37 -22.36
N VAL A 59 13.36 -48.81 -22.38
CA VAL A 59 14.50 -48.01 -22.87
C VAL A 59 14.37 -47.75 -24.37
N ARG A 60 14.00 -48.76 -25.17
CA ARG A 60 13.70 -48.57 -26.60
C ARG A 60 12.57 -47.55 -26.80
N PHE A 61 11.49 -47.65 -26.02
CA PHE A 61 10.37 -46.70 -26.09
C PHE A 61 10.80 -45.29 -25.67
N ARG A 62 11.53 -45.13 -24.57
CA ARG A 62 12.06 -43.84 -24.08
C ARG A 62 12.96 -43.18 -25.13
N ASN A 63 13.85 -43.94 -25.76
CA ASN A 63 14.76 -43.40 -26.77
C ASN A 63 14.00 -42.98 -28.04
N GLY A 64 12.99 -43.76 -28.48
CA GLY A 64 12.10 -43.36 -29.57
C GLY A 64 11.22 -42.15 -29.25
N LEU A 65 10.74 -42.04 -28.00
CA LEU A 65 10.02 -40.87 -27.50
C LEU A 65 10.92 -39.64 -27.49
N GLN A 66 12.19 -39.77 -27.07
CA GLN A 66 13.18 -38.69 -27.08
C GLN A 66 13.50 -38.22 -28.50
N GLU A 67 13.64 -39.14 -29.46
CA GLU A 67 13.80 -38.80 -30.89
C GLU A 67 12.56 -38.07 -31.44
N PHE A 68 11.36 -38.53 -31.09
CA PHE A 68 10.10 -37.89 -31.50
C PHE A 68 9.91 -36.51 -30.88
N VAL A 69 10.24 -36.33 -29.59
CA VAL A 69 10.21 -35.03 -28.89
C VAL A 69 11.24 -34.07 -29.49
N SER A 70 12.44 -34.54 -29.84
CA SER A 70 13.45 -33.73 -30.54
C SER A 70 12.91 -33.22 -31.89
N LYS A 71 12.32 -34.12 -32.70
CA LYS A 71 11.69 -33.76 -33.98
C LYS A 71 10.47 -32.85 -33.82
N LEU A 72 9.66 -33.01 -32.78
CA LEU A 72 8.56 -32.10 -32.45
C LEU A 72 9.06 -30.71 -32.02
N TYR A 73 10.16 -30.63 -31.28
CA TYR A 73 10.77 -29.37 -30.87
C TYR A 73 11.33 -28.60 -32.08
N GLU A 74 12.00 -29.31 -32.99
CA GLU A 74 12.52 -28.75 -34.25
C GLU A 74 11.38 -28.31 -35.19
N MET A 75 10.33 -29.12 -35.37
CA MET A 75 9.11 -28.70 -36.08
C MET A 75 8.38 -27.53 -35.39
N GLY A 76 8.37 -27.50 -34.05
CA GLY A 76 7.75 -26.44 -33.25
C GLY A 76 8.48 -25.09 -33.38
N ARG A 77 9.80 -25.12 -33.63
CA ARG A 77 10.58 -23.92 -33.95
C ARG A 77 10.27 -23.37 -35.35
N ASN A 78 10.02 -24.27 -36.32
CA ASN A 78 9.80 -23.90 -37.72
C ASN A 78 8.36 -23.44 -38.00
N ASP A 79 7.34 -24.04 -37.35
CA ASP A 79 5.93 -23.67 -37.59
C ASP A 79 5.06 -23.89 -36.32
N PRO A 80 5.24 -23.06 -35.26
CA PRO A 80 4.69 -23.32 -33.93
C PRO A 80 3.16 -23.45 -33.90
N ARG A 81 2.46 -22.80 -34.83
CA ARG A 81 0.98 -22.81 -34.89
C ARG A 81 0.44 -24.20 -35.21
N LYS A 82 1.13 -24.96 -36.08
CA LYS A 82 0.74 -26.32 -36.46
C LYS A 82 0.99 -27.32 -35.33
N VAL A 83 2.13 -27.20 -34.64
CA VAL A 83 2.45 -28.09 -33.51
C VAL A 83 1.51 -27.84 -32.31
N MET A 84 1.21 -26.57 -31.99
CA MET A 84 0.21 -26.28 -30.95
C MET A 84 -1.21 -26.73 -31.33
N PHE A 85 -1.59 -26.65 -32.61
CA PHE A 85 -2.88 -27.17 -33.09
C PHE A 85 -2.96 -28.70 -32.95
N ALA A 86 -1.95 -29.44 -33.42
CA ALA A 86 -1.89 -30.89 -33.27
C ALA A 86 -1.88 -31.34 -31.80
N GLY A 87 -1.11 -30.65 -30.94
CA GLY A 87 -1.08 -30.91 -29.50
C GLY A 87 -2.43 -30.66 -28.81
N LYS A 88 -3.11 -29.54 -29.12
CA LYS A 88 -4.46 -29.25 -28.61
C LYS A 88 -5.49 -30.27 -29.09
N ALA A 89 -5.47 -30.65 -30.38
CA ALA A 89 -6.38 -31.64 -30.93
C ALA A 89 -6.17 -33.02 -30.28
N GLY A 90 -4.91 -33.45 -30.10
CA GLY A 90 -4.56 -34.68 -29.40
C GLY A 90 -5.00 -34.68 -27.94
N LEU A 91 -4.78 -33.58 -27.21
CA LEU A 91 -5.22 -33.43 -25.83
C LEU A 91 -6.75 -33.43 -25.70
N SER A 92 -7.46 -32.76 -26.60
CA SER A 92 -8.93 -32.76 -26.64
C SER A 92 -9.48 -34.17 -26.90
N LEU A 93 -8.90 -34.91 -27.85
CA LEU A 93 -9.28 -36.30 -28.12
C LEU A 93 -8.96 -37.23 -26.94
N ALA A 94 -7.84 -37.02 -26.25
CA ALA A 94 -7.48 -37.77 -25.05
C ALA A 94 -8.46 -37.52 -23.89
N ILE A 95 -8.84 -36.26 -23.64
CA ILE A 95 -9.81 -35.90 -22.60
C ILE A 95 -11.21 -36.45 -22.93
N VAL A 96 -11.67 -36.34 -24.18
CA VAL A 96 -12.95 -36.93 -24.61
C VAL A 96 -12.95 -38.45 -24.48
N SER A 97 -11.87 -39.12 -24.90
CA SER A 97 -11.71 -40.58 -24.75
C SER A 97 -11.73 -41.01 -23.28
N LEU A 98 -11.04 -40.27 -22.40
CA LEU A 98 -11.03 -40.52 -20.96
C LEU A 98 -12.41 -40.32 -20.33
N PHE A 99 -13.14 -39.26 -20.71
CA PHE A 99 -14.52 -39.01 -20.23
C PHE A 99 -15.51 -40.10 -20.69
N ILE A 100 -15.34 -40.67 -21.89
CA ILE A 100 -16.16 -41.80 -22.35
C ILE A 100 -15.93 -43.07 -21.51
N PHE A 101 -14.75 -43.20 -20.89
CA PHE A 101 -14.40 -44.33 -20.02
C PHE A 101 -14.93 -44.16 -18.57
N ILE A 102 -15.08 -42.92 -18.09
CA ILE A 102 -15.63 -42.60 -16.76
C ILE A 102 -17.17 -42.60 -16.84
N LYS A 103 -17.74 -43.79 -16.85
CA LYS A 103 -19.12 -44.04 -17.26
C LYS A 103 -20.13 -43.89 -16.11
N GLU A 104 -20.50 -42.65 -15.79
CA GLU A 104 -21.46 -42.32 -14.71
C GLU A 104 -22.60 -41.40 -15.20
N GLU A 105 -23.86 -41.84 -15.07
CA GLU A 105 -24.97 -41.29 -15.86
C GLU A 105 -25.33 -39.83 -15.54
N GLN A 106 -25.24 -39.42 -14.27
CA GLN A 106 -25.69 -38.08 -13.84
C GLN A 106 -24.76 -36.96 -14.31
N LEU A 107 -23.45 -37.19 -14.34
CA LEU A 107 -22.47 -36.20 -14.83
C LEU A 107 -22.54 -36.03 -16.36
N SER A 108 -22.80 -37.12 -17.09
CA SER A 108 -22.76 -37.17 -18.56
C SER A 108 -23.51 -36.03 -19.26
N LYS A 109 -24.69 -35.64 -18.76
CA LYS A 109 -25.56 -34.60 -19.33
C LYS A 109 -24.90 -33.21 -19.36
N TYR A 110 -24.15 -32.87 -18.33
CA TYR A 110 -23.49 -31.56 -18.21
C TYR A 110 -22.06 -31.59 -18.75
N SER A 111 -21.36 -32.72 -18.65
CA SER A 111 -20.00 -32.89 -19.19
C SER A 111 -19.90 -32.58 -20.68
N ILE A 112 -20.90 -32.96 -21.50
CA ILE A 112 -20.89 -32.66 -22.95
C ILE A 112 -20.88 -31.14 -23.20
N TRP A 113 -21.71 -30.37 -22.48
CA TRP A 113 -21.75 -28.92 -22.60
C TRP A 113 -20.49 -28.25 -22.05
N ALA A 114 -19.95 -28.73 -20.92
CA ALA A 114 -18.72 -28.20 -20.33
C ALA A 114 -17.48 -28.46 -21.22
N ILE A 115 -17.40 -29.64 -21.85
CA ILE A 115 -16.35 -29.95 -22.82
C ILE A 115 -16.52 -29.09 -24.08
N LEU A 116 -17.76 -28.91 -24.57
CA LEU A 116 -18.03 -28.09 -25.75
C LEU A 116 -17.65 -26.62 -25.55
N THR A 117 -17.99 -26.00 -24.40
CA THR A 117 -17.60 -24.61 -24.13
C THR A 117 -16.09 -24.45 -24.00
N VAL A 118 -15.39 -25.41 -23.38
CA VAL A 118 -13.91 -25.41 -23.32
C VAL A 118 -13.29 -25.55 -24.71
N VAL A 119 -13.81 -26.43 -25.57
CA VAL A 119 -13.37 -26.58 -26.96
C VAL A 119 -13.58 -25.30 -27.78
N VAL A 120 -14.77 -24.68 -27.67
CA VAL A 120 -15.09 -23.42 -28.36
C VAL A 120 -14.21 -22.26 -27.88
N VAL A 121 -13.91 -22.18 -26.59
CA VAL A 121 -12.97 -21.17 -26.03
C VAL A 121 -11.53 -21.38 -26.49
N PHE A 122 -11.14 -22.62 -26.84
CA PHE A 122 -9.80 -22.93 -27.34
C PHE A 122 -9.62 -22.83 -28.87
N GLU A 123 -10.67 -22.53 -29.63
CA GLU A 123 -10.60 -22.35 -31.08
C GLU A 123 -9.68 -21.18 -31.49
N PHE A 124 -8.97 -21.40 -32.60
CA PHE A 124 -7.88 -20.53 -33.06
C PHE A 124 -8.33 -19.12 -33.49
N SER A 125 -9.58 -18.95 -33.91
CA SER A 125 -10.10 -17.66 -34.41
C SER A 125 -10.56 -16.73 -33.29
N ILE A 126 -11.21 -17.27 -32.25
CA ILE A 126 -11.92 -16.47 -31.24
C ILE A 126 -10.97 -15.92 -30.16
N GLY A 127 -9.85 -16.60 -29.89
CA GLY A 127 -8.91 -16.21 -28.82
C GLY A 127 -8.38 -14.77 -28.89
N ALA A 128 -8.16 -14.22 -30.08
CA ALA A 128 -7.73 -12.82 -30.24
C ALA A 128 -8.85 -11.82 -29.85
N THR A 129 -10.10 -12.14 -30.22
CA THR A 129 -11.28 -11.32 -29.95
C THR A 129 -11.69 -11.42 -28.47
N LEU A 130 -11.67 -12.63 -27.90
CA LEU A 130 -11.94 -12.86 -26.48
C LEU A 130 -10.88 -12.22 -25.59
N ASN A 131 -9.59 -12.30 -25.91
CA ASN A 131 -8.53 -11.63 -25.12
C ASN A 131 -8.76 -10.10 -25.07
N LYS A 132 -9.17 -9.49 -26.19
CA LYS A 132 -9.51 -8.06 -26.24
C LYS A 132 -10.77 -7.71 -25.43
N GLY A 133 -11.77 -8.60 -25.39
CA GLY A 133 -12.95 -8.45 -24.54
C GLY A 133 -12.66 -8.64 -23.05
N PHE A 134 -11.89 -9.68 -22.72
CA PHE A 134 -11.53 -10.05 -21.35
C PHE A 134 -10.68 -8.98 -20.67
N ASN A 135 -9.63 -8.47 -21.33
CA ASN A 135 -8.82 -7.39 -20.77
C ASN A 135 -9.61 -6.08 -20.59
N ARG A 136 -10.62 -5.83 -21.45
CA ARG A 136 -11.55 -4.70 -21.27
C ARG A 136 -12.45 -4.90 -20.04
N ALA A 137 -13.05 -6.09 -19.89
CA ALA A 137 -13.90 -6.43 -18.75
C ALA A 137 -13.13 -6.38 -17.41
N LEU A 138 -11.95 -7.02 -17.37
CA LEU A 138 -11.04 -7.00 -16.22
C LEU A 138 -10.61 -5.56 -15.89
N GLY A 139 -10.25 -4.76 -16.89
CA GLY A 139 -9.94 -3.34 -16.71
C GLY A 139 -11.09 -2.54 -16.10
N THR A 140 -12.34 -2.74 -16.56
CA THR A 140 -13.50 -2.07 -15.98
C THR A 140 -13.83 -2.53 -14.55
N VAL A 141 -13.62 -3.82 -14.22
CA VAL A 141 -13.82 -4.33 -12.86
C VAL A 141 -12.75 -3.77 -11.92
N CYS A 142 -11.47 -3.80 -12.30
CA CYS A 142 -10.40 -3.21 -11.50
C CYS A 142 -10.58 -1.69 -11.31
N ALA A 143 -11.02 -0.97 -12.34
CA ALA A 143 -11.33 0.45 -12.23
C ALA A 143 -12.51 0.73 -11.28
N GLY A 144 -13.56 -0.10 -11.31
CA GLY A 144 -14.69 0.01 -10.38
C GLY A 144 -14.31 -0.29 -8.93
N VAL A 145 -13.49 -1.32 -8.69
CA VAL A 145 -12.96 -1.66 -7.36
C VAL A 145 -12.04 -0.55 -6.83
N LEU A 146 -11.19 0.02 -7.67
CA LEU A 146 -10.34 1.17 -7.29
C LEU A 146 -11.19 2.42 -6.99
N ALA A 147 -12.23 2.71 -7.79
CA ALA A 147 -13.11 3.84 -7.55
C ALA A 147 -13.88 3.71 -6.22
N LEU A 148 -14.39 2.52 -5.91
CA LEU A 148 -15.02 2.23 -4.61
C LEU A 148 -14.01 2.32 -3.46
N GLY A 149 -12.81 1.75 -3.62
CA GLY A 149 -11.75 1.84 -2.62
C GLY A 149 -11.30 3.28 -2.32
N ILE A 150 -11.23 4.13 -3.35
CA ILE A 150 -10.95 5.57 -3.20
C ILE A 150 -12.12 6.31 -2.53
N ALA A 151 -13.37 5.94 -2.83
CA ALA A 151 -14.55 6.54 -2.20
C ALA A 151 -14.61 6.21 -0.69
N GLU A 152 -14.45 4.94 -0.31
CA GLU A 152 -14.40 4.52 1.10
C GLU A 152 -13.21 5.17 1.84
N LEU A 153 -12.03 5.23 1.22
CA LEU A 153 -10.89 5.97 1.75
C LEU A 153 -11.20 7.46 1.94
N SER A 154 -11.93 8.10 1.02
CA SER A 154 -12.31 9.50 1.14
C SER A 154 -13.28 9.76 2.30
N VAL A 155 -14.14 8.80 2.64
CA VAL A 155 -15.04 8.91 3.81
C VAL A 155 -14.24 8.71 5.11
N PHE A 156 -13.36 7.70 5.15
CA PHE A 156 -12.50 7.43 6.31
C PHE A 156 -11.51 8.57 6.60
N VAL A 157 -10.87 9.12 5.56
CA VAL A 157 -9.94 10.25 5.66
C VAL A 157 -10.68 11.57 5.94
N GLY A 158 -11.92 11.74 5.50
CA GLY A 158 -12.73 12.93 5.81
C GLY A 158 -12.82 13.20 7.31
N GLY A 159 -13.14 12.18 8.12
CA GLY A 159 -13.19 12.31 9.58
C GLY A 159 -11.82 12.63 10.21
N ALA A 160 -10.72 12.17 9.62
CA ALA A 160 -9.37 12.47 10.09
C ALA A 160 -8.88 13.89 9.70
N LEU A 161 -9.40 14.46 8.61
CA LEU A 161 -9.15 15.85 8.22
C LEU A 161 -9.95 16.83 9.08
N ASP A 162 -11.23 16.52 9.37
CA ASP A 162 -12.04 17.31 10.30
C ASP A 162 -11.38 17.43 11.69
N GLU A 163 -10.71 16.38 12.19
CA GLU A 163 -9.94 16.43 13.43
C GLU A 163 -8.69 17.32 13.35
N LEU A 164 -8.00 17.38 12.19
CA LEU A 164 -6.75 18.14 12.01
C LEU A 164 -6.93 19.65 12.16
N ILE A 165 -8.03 20.24 11.66
CA ILE A 165 -8.35 21.66 11.89
C ILE A 165 -8.47 21.93 13.39
N ILE A 166 -9.26 21.07 14.05
CA ILE A 166 -9.60 21.21 15.46
C ILE A 166 -8.33 21.04 16.30
N ASP A 167 -7.42 20.15 15.93
CA ASP A 167 -6.15 19.92 16.63
C ASP A 167 -5.15 21.06 16.47
N LEU A 168 -5.04 21.70 15.29
CA LEU A 168 -4.25 22.94 15.15
C LEU A 168 -4.82 24.06 16.05
N HIS A 169 -6.14 24.24 16.06
CA HIS A 169 -6.80 25.25 16.90
C HIS A 169 -6.64 24.94 18.39
N LYS A 170 -6.91 23.69 18.82
CA LYS A 170 -6.69 23.19 20.20
C LYS A 170 -5.25 23.44 20.65
N LEU A 171 -4.26 23.14 19.80
CA LEU A 171 -2.84 23.29 20.12
C LEU A 171 -2.49 24.77 20.36
N VAL A 172 -2.89 25.67 19.46
CA VAL A 172 -2.65 27.11 19.62
C VAL A 172 -3.36 27.65 20.87
N VAL A 173 -4.64 27.33 21.10
CA VAL A 173 -5.37 27.74 22.31
C VAL A 173 -4.73 27.20 23.60
N LYS A 174 -4.27 25.95 23.59
CA LYS A 174 -3.53 25.33 24.70
C LYS A 174 -2.21 26.06 24.99
N ASN A 175 -1.50 26.48 23.94
CA ASN A 175 -0.26 27.24 24.06
C ASN A 175 -0.51 28.65 24.63
N PHE A 176 -1.58 29.33 24.20
CA PHE A 176 -2.02 30.61 24.80
C PHE A 176 -2.29 30.46 26.30
N ASN A 177 -3.09 29.44 26.69
CA ASN A 177 -3.40 29.18 28.09
C ASN A 177 -2.14 28.81 28.91
N GLY A 178 -1.20 28.07 28.31
CA GLY A 178 0.09 27.75 28.89
C GLY A 178 0.93 29.01 29.18
N VAL A 179 1.02 29.94 28.23
CA VAL A 179 1.77 31.20 28.42
C VAL A 179 1.07 32.11 29.43
N ALA A 180 -0.27 32.18 29.42
CA ALA A 180 -1.04 33.00 30.35
C ALA A 180 -0.89 32.52 31.81
N THR A 181 -1.09 31.21 32.05
CA THR A 181 -0.93 30.62 33.39
C THR A 181 0.52 30.69 33.89
N SER A 182 1.51 30.56 33.00
CA SER A 182 2.91 30.82 33.35
C SER A 182 3.17 32.29 33.73
N LEU A 183 2.64 33.27 32.99
CA LEU A 183 2.81 34.69 33.30
C LEU A 183 2.18 35.03 34.66
N GLU A 184 0.94 34.60 34.89
CA GLU A 184 0.19 34.84 36.13
C GLU A 184 0.97 34.32 37.34
N GLY A 185 1.43 33.07 37.29
CA GLY A 185 2.21 32.50 38.38
C GLY A 185 3.60 33.14 38.54
N CYS A 186 4.21 33.70 37.48
CA CYS A 186 5.45 34.47 37.61
C CYS A 186 5.19 35.79 38.34
N VAL A 187 4.14 36.53 37.99
CA VAL A 187 3.76 37.77 38.68
C VAL A 187 3.38 37.48 40.14
N ASN A 188 2.56 36.46 40.40
CA ASN A 188 2.18 36.06 41.76
C ASN A 188 3.37 35.55 42.58
N GLY A 189 4.31 34.83 41.95
CA GLY A 189 5.56 34.39 42.57
C GLY A 189 6.45 35.58 42.96
N TYR A 190 6.62 36.54 42.05
CA TYR A 190 7.40 37.75 42.29
C TYR A 190 6.79 38.61 43.41
N LEU A 191 5.48 38.90 43.35
CA LEU A 191 4.78 39.66 44.38
C LEU A 191 4.93 39.01 45.77
N LYS A 192 4.81 37.67 45.84
CA LYS A 192 5.00 36.93 47.08
C LYS A 192 6.44 36.98 47.61
N CYS A 193 7.44 37.07 46.75
CA CYS A 193 8.84 37.30 47.14
C CYS A 193 9.06 38.71 47.70
N VAL A 194 8.39 39.73 47.14
CA VAL A 194 8.46 41.13 47.62
C VAL A 194 7.71 41.32 48.94
N GLU A 195 6.60 40.59 49.16
CA GLU A 195 5.74 40.77 50.35
C GLU A 195 6.21 40.01 51.60
N TYR A 196 7.05 38.97 51.48
CA TYR A 196 7.44 38.11 52.60
C TYR A 196 8.90 38.26 53.07
N GLU A 197 9.11 39.13 54.06
CA GLU A 197 10.32 39.13 54.91
C GLU A 197 10.34 37.94 55.90
N ARG A 198 10.47 36.71 55.37
CA ARG A 198 11.05 35.56 56.11
C ARG A 198 11.33 34.33 55.24
N VAL A 199 12.60 33.91 55.25
CA VAL A 199 13.09 32.64 54.70
C VAL A 199 12.61 31.45 55.55
N PRO A 200 12.09 30.37 54.91
CA PRO A 200 12.20 29.01 55.43
C PRO A 200 13.28 28.24 54.66
N SER A 201 14.37 27.88 55.34
CA SER A 201 15.55 27.26 54.72
C SER A 201 15.34 25.79 54.32
N LYS A 202 14.76 25.55 53.14
CA LYS A 202 14.78 24.25 52.43
C LYS A 202 15.52 24.37 51.10
N ILE A 203 16.83 24.60 51.23
CA ILE A 203 17.80 24.61 50.13
C ILE A 203 17.97 23.19 49.56
N LEU A 204 18.27 23.09 48.26
CA LEU A 204 18.65 21.87 47.52
C LEU A 204 17.59 20.75 47.35
N LEU A 205 16.42 21.08 46.78
CA LEU A 205 15.91 20.31 45.62
C LEU A 205 14.87 21.06 44.74
N TYR A 206 15.14 22.31 44.34
CA TYR A 206 14.33 22.95 43.29
C TYR A 206 14.65 22.34 41.91
N GLN A 207 14.02 21.20 41.63
CA GLN A 207 14.14 20.53 40.34
C GLN A 207 13.14 21.16 39.36
N ALA A 208 13.63 22.12 38.56
CA ALA A 208 12.83 22.95 37.65
C ALA A 208 12.12 22.18 36.49
N SER A 209 12.03 20.85 36.55
CA SER A 209 11.34 19.99 35.59
C SER A 209 9.82 19.96 35.78
N ASP A 210 9.35 20.08 37.03
CA ASP A 210 7.97 19.72 37.40
C ASP A 210 7.08 20.91 37.79
N ASP A 211 7.67 22.11 37.86
CA ASP A 211 6.93 23.34 38.11
C ASP A 211 5.91 23.61 36.99
N PRO A 212 4.61 23.84 37.31
CA PRO A 212 3.59 24.11 36.28
C PRO A 212 3.91 25.39 35.50
N LEU A 213 4.58 26.34 36.15
CA LEU A 213 5.17 27.54 35.56
C LEU A 213 6.08 27.24 34.37
N TYR A 214 7.04 26.34 34.56
CA TYR A 214 8.01 25.96 33.54
C TYR A 214 7.32 25.29 32.35
N ARG A 215 6.33 24.43 32.63
CA ARG A 215 5.60 23.65 31.64
C ARG A 215 4.82 24.51 30.65
N GLY A 216 4.11 25.54 31.13
CA GLY A 216 3.23 26.37 30.31
C GLY A 216 3.95 27.02 29.14
N TYR A 217 4.82 28.01 29.40
CA TYR A 217 5.58 28.70 28.36
C TYR A 217 6.50 27.76 27.55
N ARG A 218 7.06 26.71 28.17
CA ARG A 218 7.91 25.75 27.45
C ARG A 218 7.14 24.98 26.37
N THR A 219 5.89 24.58 26.63
CA THR A 219 5.09 23.88 25.59
C THR A 219 4.85 24.77 24.37
N ALA A 220 4.54 26.06 24.57
CA ALA A 220 4.39 27.03 23.48
C ALA A 220 5.70 27.32 22.72
N VAL A 221 6.86 27.28 23.39
CA VAL A 221 8.17 27.41 22.71
C VAL A 221 8.53 26.17 21.89
N GLN A 222 8.19 24.97 22.38
CA GLN A 222 8.54 23.70 21.72
C GLN A 222 7.56 23.25 20.61
N SER A 223 6.40 23.90 20.46
CA SER A 223 5.35 23.46 19.52
C SER A 223 5.59 23.79 18.05
N SER A 224 6.58 24.63 17.69
CA SER A 224 6.73 25.14 16.31
C SER A 224 6.74 24.05 15.23
N SER A 225 7.50 22.96 15.44
CA SER A 225 7.57 21.85 14.48
C SER A 225 6.27 21.04 14.39
N GLN A 226 5.50 20.94 15.47
CA GLN A 226 4.17 20.32 15.46
C GLN A 226 3.16 21.21 14.70
N GLU A 227 3.22 22.53 14.90
CA GLU A 227 2.34 23.49 14.22
C GLU A 227 2.63 23.58 12.72
N GLU A 228 3.91 23.61 12.32
CA GLU A 228 4.33 23.54 10.92
C GLU A 228 3.84 22.24 10.26
N THR A 229 4.03 21.09 10.92
CA THR A 229 3.53 19.79 10.45
C THR A 229 2.00 19.76 10.31
N LEU A 230 1.26 20.28 11.28
CA LEU A 230 -0.21 20.35 11.24
C LEU A 230 -0.71 21.26 10.10
N VAL A 231 -0.01 22.36 9.82
CA VAL A 231 -0.38 23.28 8.73
C VAL A 231 -0.05 22.71 7.35
N ASP A 232 1.04 21.96 7.19
CA ASP A 232 1.34 21.25 5.94
C ASP A 232 0.28 20.17 5.64
N PHE A 233 -0.29 19.52 6.68
CA PHE A 233 -1.45 18.63 6.50
C PHE A 233 -2.75 19.40 6.21
N ALA A 234 -3.05 20.48 6.96
CA ALA A 234 -4.26 21.28 6.73
C ALA A 234 -4.28 22.00 5.37
N LEU A 235 -3.12 22.21 4.73
CA LEU A 235 -3.02 22.79 3.39
C LEU A 235 -3.63 21.87 2.29
N TRP A 236 -3.72 20.57 2.54
CA TRP A 236 -4.33 19.59 1.61
C TRP A 236 -5.85 19.47 1.73
N GLU A 237 -6.47 20.23 2.61
CA GLU A 237 -7.89 20.13 2.90
C GLU A 237 -8.78 20.60 1.73
N PRO A 238 -9.75 19.79 1.27
CA PRO A 238 -10.69 20.20 0.23
C PRO A 238 -11.60 21.35 0.72
N PRO A 239 -12.03 22.28 -0.16
CA PRO A 239 -12.85 23.43 0.24
C PRO A 239 -14.20 23.03 0.84
N HIS A 240 -14.45 23.37 2.10
CA HIS A 240 -15.66 22.99 2.83
C HIS A 240 -16.19 24.10 3.77
N GLY A 241 -17.31 23.82 4.43
CA GLY A 241 -17.89 24.70 5.44
C GLY A 241 -18.23 26.12 4.94
N PRO A 242 -18.02 27.16 5.77
CA PRO A 242 -18.20 28.55 5.35
C PRO A 242 -17.10 29.04 4.40
N TYR A 243 -15.92 28.41 4.43
CA TYR A 243 -14.74 28.77 3.64
C TYR A 243 -14.79 28.14 2.24
N LYS A 244 -15.72 28.61 1.40
CA LYS A 244 -16.01 28.06 0.06
C LYS A 244 -14.91 28.28 -1.01
N LYS A 245 -13.65 28.43 -0.60
CA LYS A 245 -12.44 28.64 -1.43
C LYS A 245 -11.22 28.07 -0.68
N PHE A 246 -10.18 27.67 -1.42
CA PHE A 246 -8.86 27.25 -0.89
C PHE A 246 -8.08 28.32 -0.09
N ASN A 247 -8.72 29.40 0.35
CA ASN A 247 -8.07 30.57 0.96
C ASN A 247 -8.18 30.54 2.50
N TYR A 248 -7.90 29.37 3.09
CA TYR A 248 -7.96 29.13 4.52
C TYR A 248 -6.89 29.91 5.30
N PRO A 249 -7.15 30.33 6.56
CA PRO A 249 -6.24 31.16 7.36
C PRO A 249 -5.08 30.41 8.04
N TRP A 250 -4.73 29.18 7.61
CA TRP A 250 -3.70 28.34 8.25
C TRP A 250 -2.35 29.06 8.44
N LYS A 251 -1.96 29.93 7.50
CA LYS A 251 -0.72 30.71 7.61
C LYS A 251 -0.79 31.81 8.70
N SER A 252 -1.97 32.36 8.99
CA SER A 252 -2.13 33.32 10.11
C SER A 252 -2.10 32.62 11.47
N TYR A 253 -2.49 31.34 11.59
CA TYR A 253 -2.26 30.55 12.82
C TYR A 253 -0.76 30.44 13.17
N ILE A 254 0.11 30.17 12.18
CA ILE A 254 1.57 30.14 12.40
C ILE A 254 2.09 31.50 12.86
N LYS A 255 1.65 32.60 12.22
CA LYS A 255 2.06 33.95 12.63
C LYS A 255 1.67 34.27 14.08
N VAL A 256 0.43 33.98 14.46
CA VAL A 256 -0.07 34.19 15.82
C VAL A 256 0.75 33.37 16.82
N SER A 257 1.07 32.12 16.52
CA SER A 257 1.95 31.31 17.38
C SER A 257 3.40 31.85 17.41
N GLY A 258 3.91 32.38 16.30
CA GLY A 258 5.21 33.07 16.28
C GLY A 258 5.26 34.27 17.22
N ALA A 259 4.25 35.14 17.17
CA ALA A 259 4.10 36.26 18.10
C ALA A 259 3.90 35.77 19.56
N LEU A 260 3.17 34.68 19.78
CA LEU A 260 3.01 34.06 21.10
C LEU A 260 4.33 33.51 21.64
N ARG A 261 5.17 32.92 20.79
CA ARG A 261 6.52 32.44 21.13
C ARG A 261 7.43 33.60 21.52
N HIS A 262 7.36 34.75 20.85
CA HIS A 262 8.04 35.97 21.29
C HIS A 262 7.56 36.47 22.66
N CYS A 263 6.30 36.24 23.04
CA CYS A 263 5.80 36.52 24.40
C CYS A 263 6.28 35.47 25.41
N ALA A 264 6.28 34.18 25.04
CA ALA A 264 6.73 33.06 25.88
C ALA A 264 8.22 33.17 26.27
N PHE A 265 9.09 33.69 25.40
CA PHE A 265 10.48 33.98 25.74
C PHE A 265 10.63 35.07 26.81
N MET A 266 9.70 36.04 26.90
CA MET A 266 9.72 37.03 27.98
C MET A 266 9.31 36.41 29.32
N VAL A 267 8.31 35.53 29.32
CA VAL A 267 7.91 34.77 30.52
C VAL A 267 9.03 33.84 30.99
N MET A 268 9.79 33.24 30.06
CA MET A 268 11.00 32.47 30.38
C MET A 268 12.09 33.34 31.05
N ALA A 269 12.27 34.59 30.60
CA ALA A 269 13.20 35.53 31.23
C ALA A 269 12.72 35.97 32.63
N MET A 270 11.42 36.26 32.79
CA MET A 270 10.81 36.59 34.10
C MET A 270 10.99 35.46 35.11
N HIS A 271 10.76 34.20 34.70
CA HIS A 271 10.99 33.02 35.53
C HIS A 271 12.47 32.92 35.93
N GLY A 272 13.40 33.21 35.01
CA GLY A 272 14.83 33.33 35.30
C GLY A 272 15.16 34.38 36.37
N CYS A 273 14.55 35.58 36.29
CA CYS A 273 14.73 36.63 37.29
C CYS A 273 14.27 36.17 38.69
N ILE A 274 13.06 35.60 38.80
CA ILE A 274 12.52 35.09 40.06
C ILE A 274 13.45 34.03 40.67
N LEU A 275 13.97 33.11 39.85
CA LEU A 275 14.89 32.07 40.32
C LEU A 275 16.27 32.62 40.73
N SER A 276 16.72 33.73 40.15
CA SER A 276 17.97 34.39 40.55
C SER A 276 17.85 35.09 41.92
N GLU A 277 16.70 35.70 42.21
CA GLU A 277 16.45 36.42 43.47
C GLU A 277 16.23 35.49 44.67
N ILE A 278 15.95 34.21 44.43
CA ILE A 278 15.86 33.16 45.45
C ILE A 278 17.26 32.71 45.95
N GLN A 279 18.37 33.15 45.34
CA GLN A 279 19.73 32.87 45.83
C GLN A 279 20.22 33.95 46.82
N PRO A 280 20.51 33.61 48.09
CA PRO A 280 20.70 34.63 49.13
C PRO A 280 22.17 35.09 49.31
N GLU A 281 22.49 36.31 48.87
CA GLU A 281 23.69 37.04 49.34
C GLU A 281 23.33 38.21 50.26
N SER A 282 23.56 38.02 51.55
CA SER A 282 22.99 38.80 52.66
C SER A 282 23.51 40.24 52.86
N LYS A 283 24.19 40.83 51.87
CA LYS A 283 24.80 42.18 51.97
C LYS A 283 24.61 43.10 50.77
N VAL A 284 24.02 42.60 49.68
CA VAL A 284 23.70 43.42 48.49
C VAL A 284 22.18 43.58 48.31
N TYR A 285 21.39 43.06 49.27
CA TYR A 285 19.96 42.79 49.11
C TYR A 285 19.11 44.01 48.70
N GLU A 286 19.33 45.18 49.30
CA GLU A 286 18.56 46.41 49.01
C GLU A 286 18.83 46.96 47.59
N SER A 287 20.09 46.95 47.15
CA SER A 287 20.50 47.32 45.78
C SER A 287 20.18 46.24 44.75
N ALA A 288 20.18 44.97 45.14
CA ALA A 288 19.84 43.85 44.27
C ALA A 288 18.34 43.75 44.04
N SER A 289 17.51 43.96 45.08
CA SER A 289 16.04 43.88 44.99
C SER A 289 15.45 45.09 44.26
N SER A 290 16.05 46.28 44.38
CA SER A 290 15.70 47.42 43.53
C SER A 290 16.09 47.21 42.05
N LEU A 291 17.20 46.49 41.78
CA LEU A 291 17.62 46.12 40.43
C LEU A 291 16.80 44.95 39.83
N SER A 292 16.40 43.96 40.64
CA SER A 292 15.51 42.88 40.21
C SER A 292 14.11 43.42 39.89
N LEU A 293 13.57 44.33 40.71
CA LEU A 293 12.32 45.04 40.44
C LEU A 293 12.41 45.83 39.12
N ALA A 294 13.50 46.54 38.89
CA ALA A 294 13.73 47.27 37.65
C ALA A 294 13.82 46.35 36.43
N THR A 295 14.48 45.19 36.53
CA THR A 295 14.54 44.23 35.42
C THR A 295 13.21 43.50 35.20
N PHE A 296 12.53 43.05 36.25
CA PHE A 296 11.21 42.39 36.16
C PHE A 296 10.13 43.30 35.59
N THR A 297 10.05 44.57 36.04
CA THR A 297 9.13 45.56 35.47
C THR A 297 9.47 45.93 34.03
N SER A 298 10.75 46.02 33.67
CA SER A 298 11.19 46.20 32.28
C SER A 298 10.74 45.03 31.38
N LEU A 299 10.93 43.78 31.82
CA LEU A 299 10.46 42.59 31.10
C LEU A 299 8.92 42.56 30.96
N LEU A 300 8.17 43.06 31.95
CA LEU A 300 6.71 43.19 31.86
C LEU A 300 6.28 44.27 30.84
N ILE A 301 6.96 45.41 30.80
CA ILE A 301 6.70 46.47 29.81
C ILE A 301 6.98 45.95 28.39
N GLU A 302 8.09 45.23 28.19
CA GLU A 302 8.41 44.61 26.90
C GLU A 302 7.42 43.49 26.54
N PHE A 303 6.96 42.68 27.51
CA PHE A 303 5.91 41.70 27.29
C PHE A 303 4.61 42.36 26.81
N VAL A 304 4.18 43.48 27.42
CA VAL A 304 2.99 44.22 26.99
C VAL A 304 3.15 44.77 25.57
N ALA A 305 4.33 45.28 25.20
CA ALA A 305 4.61 45.73 23.84
C ALA A 305 4.52 44.56 22.82
N ARG A 306 5.04 43.37 23.17
CA ARG A 306 4.92 42.16 22.32
C ARG A 306 3.48 41.63 22.25
N LEU A 307 2.71 41.79 23.32
CA LEU A 307 1.29 41.43 23.38
C LEU A 307 0.43 42.26 22.40
N GLN A 308 0.76 43.54 22.18
CA GLN A 308 0.08 44.37 21.16
C GLN A 308 0.25 43.78 19.76
N ASN A 309 1.46 43.31 19.41
CA ASN A 309 1.71 42.64 18.13
C ASN A 309 0.96 41.29 18.02
N LEU A 310 0.89 40.54 19.12
CA LEU A 310 0.14 39.29 19.21
C LEU A 310 -1.37 39.50 18.99
N VAL A 311 -1.95 40.56 19.58
CA VAL A 311 -3.35 40.94 19.38
C VAL A 311 -3.62 41.36 17.93
N HIS A 312 -2.70 42.10 17.30
CA HIS A 312 -2.81 42.49 15.89
C HIS A 312 -2.83 41.27 14.95
N GLU A 313 -1.89 40.33 15.10
CA GLU A 313 -1.91 39.09 14.30
C GLU A 313 -3.13 38.20 14.62
N PHE A 314 -3.65 38.25 15.84
CA PHE A 314 -4.91 37.57 16.19
C PHE A 314 -6.13 38.23 15.52
N GLN A 315 -6.16 39.55 15.35
CA GLN A 315 -7.21 40.24 14.59
C GLN A 315 -7.13 39.91 13.08
N ASP A 316 -5.92 39.87 12.48
CA ASP A 316 -5.70 39.39 11.11
C ASP A 316 -6.22 37.96 10.91
N LEU A 317 -5.98 37.08 11.88
CA LEU A 317 -6.54 35.73 11.90
C LEU A 317 -8.08 35.74 12.04
N SER A 318 -8.62 36.54 12.97
CA SER A 318 -10.05 36.62 13.28
C SER A 318 -10.89 37.13 12.10
N GLU A 319 -10.41 38.15 11.37
CA GLU A 319 -11.05 38.69 10.18
C GLU A 319 -11.07 37.65 9.04
N LYS A 320 -9.92 37.00 8.78
CA LYS A 320 -9.82 35.96 7.73
C LYS A 320 -10.59 34.68 8.06
N ALA A 321 -10.72 34.36 9.35
CA ALA A 321 -11.53 33.27 9.84
C ALA A 321 -13.03 33.64 9.92
N ASN A 322 -13.38 34.93 9.82
CA ASN A 322 -14.73 35.44 10.06
C ASN A 322 -15.32 34.86 11.38
N PHE A 323 -14.50 34.88 12.45
CA PHE A 323 -14.91 34.37 13.75
C PHE A 323 -16.16 35.12 14.23
N LYS A 324 -17.15 34.39 14.76
CA LYS A 324 -18.38 35.01 15.24
C LYS A 324 -18.12 35.72 16.56
N ASP A 325 -18.41 37.01 16.63
CA ASP A 325 -18.30 37.79 17.86
C ASP A 325 -19.13 37.19 19.00
N PRO A 326 -18.58 37.08 20.22
CA PRO A 326 -19.28 36.47 21.36
C PRO A 326 -20.54 37.26 21.77
N TYR A 327 -20.56 38.57 21.50
CA TYR A 327 -21.72 39.44 21.73
C TYR A 327 -22.86 39.21 20.72
N ASP A 328 -22.55 38.78 19.50
CA ASP A 328 -23.57 38.47 18.47
C ASP A 328 -24.27 37.11 18.73
N GLN A 329 -23.81 36.37 19.74
CA GLN A 329 -24.40 35.10 20.19
C GLN A 329 -25.25 35.24 21.47
N SER A 330 -25.15 36.36 22.21
CA SER A 330 -26.01 36.68 23.35
C SER A 330 -27.28 37.45 22.98
N VAL A 331 -27.32 38.11 21.81
CA VAL A 331 -28.52 38.76 21.26
C VAL A 331 -29.54 37.75 20.68
N LEU A 332 -29.14 36.49 20.50
CA LEU A 332 -29.93 35.41 19.88
C LEU A 332 -30.38 34.33 20.88
N ARG A 333 -30.51 34.65 22.17
CA ARG A 333 -30.92 33.71 23.23
C ARG A 333 -31.89 34.33 24.23
#